data_AF-A0A7X7A679-F1
#
_entry.id   AF-A0A7X7A679-F1
#
_cell.length_a   1.000
_cell.length_b   1.000
_cell.length_c   1.000
_cell.angle_alpha   90.00
_cell.angle_beta   90.00
_cell.angle_gamma   90.00
#
_symmetry.space_group_name_H-M   'P 1'
#
loop_
_entity.id
_entity.type
_entity.pdbx_description
1 polymer ?
#
loop_
_entity_poly.entity_id
_entity_poly.type
_entity_poly.pdbx_seq_one_letter_code
_entity_poly.pdbx_strand_id
1 'polypeptide(L)'
;MISDTTIARSAKTALANDPRVGAMDITVHSHRGRVQLVGYVTSPEQIKAAEEVARSIPGVVEVINNLRLVRLTSRHETMEES
;
A
#
# COMPACT_ATOMS: atom_id res chain seq x y z
N MET A 1 -8.53 13.71 18.21
CA MET A 1 -8.89 12.98 16.98
C MET A 1 -7.75 13.14 16.00
N ILE A 2 -7.27 12.06 15.39
CA ILE A 2 -6.25 12.15 14.33
C ILE A 2 -7.00 12.53 13.05
N SER A 3 -6.61 13.63 12.42
CA SER A 3 -7.21 14.05 11.15
C SER A 3 -6.73 13.17 10.01
N ASP A 4 -7.59 12.90 9.04
CA ASP A 4 -7.24 12.13 7.83
C ASP A 4 -5.98 12.67 7.16
N THR A 5 -5.81 13.99 7.07
CA THR A 5 -4.60 14.61 6.52
C THR A 5 -3.32 14.13 7.20
N THR A 6 -3.35 13.92 8.52
CA THR A 6 -2.20 13.39 9.27
C THR A 6 -1.98 11.93 8.94
N ILE A 7 -3.04 11.12 8.86
CA ILE A 7 -2.96 9.70 8.47
C ILE A 7 -2.33 9.56 7.08
N ALA A 8 -2.83 10.31 6.09
CA ALA A 8 -2.29 10.29 4.73
C ALA A 8 -0.82 10.73 4.68
N ARG A 9 -0.45 11.79 5.40
CA ARG A 9 0.96 12.24 5.46
C ARG A 9 1.85 11.18 6.09
N SER A 10 1.47 10.64 7.25
CA SER A 10 2.24 9.61 7.94
C SER A 10 2.37 8.35 7.08
N ALA A 11 1.29 7.91 6.42
CA ALA A 11 1.31 6.77 5.52
C ALA A 11 2.24 7.02 4.33
N LYS A 12 2.15 8.20 3.70
CA LYS A 12 3.03 8.57 2.59
C LYS A 12 4.50 8.62 3.01
N THR A 13 4.80 9.20 4.17
CA THR A 13 6.16 9.23 4.72
C THR A 13 6.68 7.83 5.05
N ALA A 14 5.87 6.99 5.68
CA ALA A 14 6.27 5.64 6.05
C ALA A 14 6.52 4.78 4.81
N LEU A 15 5.69 4.89 3.78
CA LEU A 15 5.91 4.23 2.49
C LEU A 15 7.16 4.76 1.78
N ALA A 16 7.37 6.07 1.78
CA ALA A 16 8.57 6.68 1.19
C ALA A 16 9.87 6.25 1.90
N ASN A 17 9.79 6.01 3.22
CA ASN A 17 10.93 5.53 4.01
C ASN A 17 11.18 4.03 3.84
N ASP A 18 10.21 3.26 3.33
CA ASP A 18 10.38 1.83 3.11
C ASP A 18 11.09 1.61 1.76
N PRO A 19 12.30 1.02 1.75
CA PRO A 19 13.08 0.85 0.52
C PRO A 19 12.41 -0.10 -0.49
N ARG A 20 11.44 -0.92 -0.07
CA ARG A 20 10.71 -1.83 -0.95
C ARG A 20 9.67 -1.09 -1.78
N VAL A 21 9.03 -0.06 -1.24
CA VAL A 21 7.87 0.61 -1.86
C VAL A 21 8.06 2.11 -2.10
N GLY A 22 9.05 2.74 -1.46
CA GLY A 22 9.30 4.18 -1.55
C GLY A 22 9.83 4.65 -2.90
N ALA A 23 10.37 3.74 -3.72
CA ALA A 23 10.77 4.03 -5.10
C ALA A 23 9.61 3.96 -6.11
N MET A 24 8.43 3.50 -5.68
CA MET A 24 7.25 3.31 -6.54
C MET A 24 6.31 4.52 -6.47
N ASP A 25 5.66 4.85 -7.57
CA ASP A 25 4.57 5.84 -7.61
C ASP A 25 3.30 5.27 -6.97
N ILE A 26 3.27 5.30 -5.63
CA ILE A 26 2.11 4.90 -4.83
C ILE A 26 1.41 6.16 -4.32
N THR A 27 0.15 6.30 -4.71
CA THR A 27 -0.75 7.33 -4.21
C THR A 27 -1.50 6.81 -3.00
N VAL A 28 -1.46 7.57 -1.91
CA VAL A 28 -2.19 7.26 -0.68
C VAL A 28 -3.36 8.22 -0.53
N HIS A 29 -4.56 7.68 -0.36
CA HIS A 29 -5.74 8.43 0.04
C HIS A 29 -6.19 7.97 1.42
N SER A 30 -6.51 8.89 2.32
CA SER A 30 -7.19 8.55 3.57
C SER A 30 -8.52 9.26 3.67
N HIS A 31 -9.54 8.56 4.14
CA HIS A 31 -10.86 9.13 4.39
C HIS A 31 -11.55 8.47 5.56
N ARG A 32 -11.86 9.24 6.61
CA ARG A 32 -12.46 8.77 7.86
C ARG A 32 -11.73 7.54 8.45
N GLY A 33 -10.40 7.57 8.46
CA GLY A 33 -9.57 6.45 8.97
C GLY A 33 -9.43 5.26 8.02
N ARG A 34 -10.00 5.30 6.81
CA ARG A 34 -9.79 4.28 5.78
C ARG A 34 -8.67 4.73 4.85
N VAL A 35 -7.63 3.91 4.68
CA VAL A 35 -6.47 4.21 3.83
C VAL A 35 -6.55 3.39 2.55
N GLN A 36 -6.53 4.07 1.41
CA GLN A 36 -6.50 3.48 0.08
C GLN A 36 -5.12 3.68 -0.53
N LEU A 37 -4.53 2.57 -0.98
CA LEU A 37 -3.24 2.53 -1.66
C LEU A 37 -3.50 2.27 -3.14
N VAL A 38 -3.14 3.20 -4.02
CA VAL A 38 -3.36 3.10 -5.47
C VAL A 38 -2.05 3.34 -6.19
N GLY A 39 -1.70 2.46 -7.13
CA GLY A 39 -0.45 2.57 -7.85
C GLY A 39 -0.03 1.27 -8.50
N TYR A 40 1.23 1.22 -8.90
CA TYR A 40 1.83 0.09 -9.59
C TYR A 40 3.03 -0.42 -8.80
N VAL A 41 3.14 -1.73 -8.71
CA VAL A 41 4.24 -2.43 -8.04
C VAL A 41 4.76 -3.56 -8.92
N THR A 42 5.99 -3.98 -8.70
CA THR A 42 6.67 -5.01 -9.49
C THR A 42 6.77 -6.35 -8.77
N SER A 43 6.63 -6.38 -7.44
CA SER A 43 6.60 -7.60 -6.61
C SER A 43 5.36 -7.67 -5.70
N PRO A 44 4.78 -8.86 -5.47
CA PRO A 44 3.74 -9.04 -4.45
C PRO A 44 4.23 -8.74 -3.02
N GLU A 45 5.52 -8.81 -2.76
CA GLU A 45 6.10 -8.43 -1.46
C GLU A 45 5.93 -6.93 -1.20
N GLN A 46 5.97 -6.11 -2.26
CA GLN A 46 5.69 -4.68 -2.17
C GLN A 46 4.23 -4.40 -1.81
N ILE A 47 3.29 -5.22 -2.32
CA ILE A 47 1.87 -5.13 -1.97
C ILE A 47 1.69 -5.34 -0.46
N LYS A 48 2.28 -6.42 0.07
CA LYS A 48 2.23 -6.73 1.50
C LYS A 48 2.92 -5.64 2.35
N ALA A 49 4.12 -5.21 1.95
CA ALA A 49 4.85 -4.16 2.65
C ALA A 49 4.03 -2.87 2.73
N ALA A 50 3.41 -2.44 1.63
CA ALA A 50 2.59 -1.24 1.62
C ALA A 50 1.36 -1.36 2.54
N GLU A 51 0.72 -2.53 2.56
CA GLU A 51 -0.40 -2.80 3.48
C GLU A 51 0.04 -2.76 4.95
N GLU A 52 1.13 -3.44 5.30
CA GLU A 52 1.66 -3.47 6.67
C GLU A 52 2.02 -2.06 7.15
N VAL A 53 2.70 -1.29 6.31
CA VAL A 53 3.09 0.09 6.60
C VAL A 53 1.84 0.95 6.82
N ALA A 54 0.84 0.87 5.93
CA ALA A 54 -0.40 1.62 6.08
C ALA A 54 -1.18 1.21 7.34
N ARG A 55 -1.23 -0.08 7.66
CA ARG A 55 -1.91 -0.62 8.85
C ARG A 55 -1.19 -0.22 10.14
N SER A 56 0.12 -0.02 10.11
CA SER A 56 0.91 0.43 11.26
C SER A 56 0.62 1.89 11.65
N ILE A 57 -0.11 2.66 10.83
CA ILE A 57 -0.41 4.06 11.11
C ILE A 57 -1.50 4.16 12.18
N PRO A 58 -1.26 4.90 13.28
CA PRO A 58 -2.28 5.08 14.32
C PRO A 58 -3.48 5.87 13.78
N GLY A 59 -4.68 5.33 14.00
CA GLY A 59 -5.93 5.90 13.50
C GLY A 59 -6.47 5.25 12.23
N VAL A 60 -5.75 4.29 11.65
CA VAL A 60 -6.24 3.49 10.53
C VAL A 60 -7.22 2.44 11.02
N VAL A 61 -8.41 2.44 10.43
CA VAL A 61 -9.50 1.50 10.68
C VAL A 61 -9.51 0.40 9.62
N GLU A 62 -9.22 0.78 8.36
CA GLU A 62 -9.26 -0.14 7.22
C GLU A 62 -8.16 0.24 6.22
N VAL A 63 -7.50 -0.77 5.64
CA VAL A 63 -6.54 -0.58 4.55
C VAL A 63 -7.10 -1.27 3.31
N ILE A 64 -7.26 -0.49 2.25
CA ILE A 64 -7.70 -0.96 0.94
C ILE A 64 -6.49 -0.92 0.02
N ASN A 65 -6.03 -2.10 -0.36
CA ASN A 65 -4.90 -2.25 -1.26
C ASN A 65 -5.38 -2.38 -2.71
N ASN A 66 -5.28 -1.28 -3.47
CA ASN A 66 -5.59 -1.22 -4.90
C ASN A 66 -4.30 -1.12 -5.74
N LEU A 67 -3.18 -1.64 -5.23
CA LEU A 67 -1.92 -1.71 -5.96
C LEU A 67 -2.02 -2.77 -7.06
N ARG A 68 -1.67 -2.39 -8.28
CA ARG A 68 -1.61 -3.32 -9.42
C ARG A 68 -0.21 -3.83 -9.60
N LEU A 69 -0.08 -5.15 -9.59
CA LEU A 69 1.17 -5.80 -9.90
C LEU A 69 1.42 -5.73 -11.42
N VAL A 70 2.33 -4.86 -11.84
CA VAL A 70 2.82 -4.80 -13.21
C VAL A 70 3.87 -5.88 -13.37
N ARG A 71 3.39 -7.13 -13.54
CA ARG A 71 4.25 -8.15 -14.11
C ARG A 71 4.26 -7.93 -15.63
N LEU A 72 5.42 -7.52 -16.16
CA LEU A 72 5.71 -7.79 -17.57
C LEU A 72 5.48 -9.28 -17.74
N THR A 73 4.44 -9.63 -18.50
CA THR A 73 3.85 -10.96 -18.48
C THR A 73 4.83 -11.98 -19.07
N SER A 74 5.67 -12.57 -18.23
CA SER A 74 6.06 -13.96 -18.40
C SER A 74 5.00 -14.76 -17.66
N ARG A 75 4.09 -15.35 -18.46
CA ARG A 75 3.03 -16.25 -18.04
C ARG A 75 3.60 -17.27 -17.05
N HIS A 76 3.25 -17.19 -15.77
CA HIS A 76 3.34 -18.34 -14.88
C HIS A 76 2.08 -18.37 -14.02
N GLU A 77 1.14 -19.16 -14.53
CA GLU A 77 0.02 -19.75 -13.81
C GLU A 77 0.60 -20.64 -12.70
N THR A 78 0.25 -20.39 -11.45
CA THR A 78 0.20 -21.44 -10.42
C THR A 78 -0.92 -21.10 -9.47
N MET A 79 -1.95 -21.91 -9.58
CA MET A 79 -2.99 -22.13 -8.59
C MET A 79 -2.31 -22.43 -7.25
N GLU A 80 -2.77 -21.82 -6.16
CA GLU A 80 -2.74 -22.54 -4.89
C GLU A 80 -4.00 -22.17 -4.11
N GLU A 81 -4.88 -23.15 -4.04
CA GLU A 81 -6.12 -23.22 -3.29
C GLU A 81 -5.85 -23.20 -1.77
N SER A 82 -6.80 -22.66 -1.00
CA SER A 82 -7.31 -23.25 0.26
C SER A 82 -8.58 -22.53 0.69
#